data_AF-T0ZM81-F1
#
_entry.id   AF-T0ZM81-F1
#
_cell.length_a   1.000
_cell.length_b   1.000
_cell.length_c   1.000
_cell.angle_alpha   90.00
_cell.angle_beta   90.00
_cell.angle_gamma   90.00
#
_symmetry.space_group_name_H-M   'P 1'
#
loop_
_entity.id
_entity.type
_entity.pdbx_description
1 polymer ?
#
loop_
_entity_poly.entity_id
_entity_poly.type
_entity_poly.pdbx_seq_one_letter_code
_entity_poly.pdbx_strand_id
1 'polypeptide(L)'
;MCHALLHDPAFFRLLTRIDAEFAAEARQSRCPGCKGPLHVGDFPRKPRGCPASVREEYSRRLSFTCGWCDARTTPASVRFLGRRVYVAVALMLLCRPASSAAYALGGLLSASARTVKRWRNWWQKDFQRTAFWQSVRERF
;
A
#
# COMPACT_ATOMS: atom_id res chain seq x y z
N MET A 1 16.54 14.02 -1.95
CA MET A 1 16.17 13.61 -3.32
C MET A 1 15.00 12.61 -3.40
N CYS A 2 14.70 11.77 -2.39
CA CYS A 2 13.57 10.82 -2.47
C CYS A 2 12.15 11.43 -2.54
N HIS A 3 11.97 12.73 -2.26
CA HIS A 3 10.66 13.38 -2.33
C HIS A 3 10.21 13.66 -3.77
N ALA A 4 11.14 13.72 -4.74
CA ALA A 4 10.81 13.90 -6.16
C ALA A 4 9.99 12.72 -6.71
N LEU A 5 10.23 11.50 -6.21
CA LEU A 5 9.48 10.30 -6.58
C LEU A 5 7.99 10.37 -6.22
N LEU A 6 7.60 11.20 -5.23
CA LEU A 6 6.18 11.39 -4.90
C LEU A 6 5.42 12.24 -5.92
N HIS A 7 6.15 12.92 -6.80
CA HIS A 7 5.58 13.71 -7.90
C HIS A 7 5.65 12.98 -9.23
N ASP A 8 6.53 11.99 -9.38
CA ASP A 8 6.72 11.25 -10.62
C ASP A 8 5.60 10.21 -10.83
N PRO A 9 4.70 10.40 -11.81
CA PRO A 9 3.66 9.42 -12.11
C PRO A 9 4.21 8.08 -12.59
N ALA A 10 5.40 8.06 -13.22
CA ALA A 10 6.00 6.82 -13.73
C ALA A 10 6.34 5.86 -12.58
N PHE A 11 6.86 6.39 -11.47
CA PHE A 11 7.09 5.60 -10.25
C PHE A 11 5.80 4.96 -9.71
N PHE A 12 4.69 5.69 -9.65
CA PHE A 12 3.40 5.11 -9.18
C PHE A 12 2.83 4.08 -10.16
N ARG A 13 3.03 4.26 -11.47
CA ARG A 13 2.65 3.26 -12.47
C ARG A 13 3.50 2.00 -12.36
N LEU A 14 4.79 2.12 -12.05
CA LEU A 14 5.65 0.97 -11.76
C LEU A 14 5.10 0.16 -10.58
N LEU A 15 4.73 0.82 -9.47
CA LEU A 15 4.10 0.14 -8.33
C LEU A 15 2.79 -0.55 -8.69
N THR A 16 2.01 0.05 -9.59
CA THR A 16 0.77 -0.54 -10.10
C THR A 16 1.03 -1.81 -10.91
N ARG A 17 2.10 -1.85 -11.72
CA ARG A 17 2.53 -3.04 -12.46
C ARG A 17 2.94 -4.17 -11.53
N ILE A 18 3.75 -3.87 -10.50
CA ILE A 18 4.16 -4.87 -9.49
C ILE A 18 2.94 -5.49 -8.80
N ASP A 19 1.96 -4.66 -8.39
CA ASP A 19 0.72 -5.17 -7.80
C ASP A 19 -0.10 -6.03 -8.78
N ALA A 20 -0.08 -5.71 -10.07
CA ALA A 20 -0.77 -6.48 -11.10
C ALA A 20 -0.11 -7.86 -11.30
N GLU A 21 1.21 -7.95 -11.20
CA GLU A 21 1.95 -9.22 -11.21
C GLU A 21 1.57 -10.11 -10.01
N PHE A 22 1.58 -9.57 -8.80
CA PHE A 22 1.12 -10.31 -7.61
C PHE A 22 -0.34 -10.75 -7.72
N ALA A 23 -1.20 -9.93 -8.33
CA ALA A 23 -2.59 -10.28 -8.56
C ALA A 23 -2.75 -11.39 -9.61
N ALA A 24 -1.96 -11.36 -10.68
CA ALA A 24 -1.93 -12.41 -11.69
C ALA A 24 -1.48 -13.75 -11.09
N GLU A 25 -0.39 -13.75 -10.32
CA GLU A 25 0.13 -14.94 -9.63
C GLU A 25 -0.91 -15.53 -8.66
N ALA A 26 -1.55 -14.68 -7.85
CA ALA A 26 -2.60 -15.12 -6.94
C ALA A 26 -3.81 -15.71 -7.69
N ARG A 27 -4.21 -15.11 -8.82
CA ARG A 27 -5.31 -15.61 -9.64
C ARG A 27 -4.99 -16.97 -10.24
N GLN A 28 -3.77 -17.18 -10.70
CA GLN A 28 -3.29 -18.46 -11.24
C GLN A 28 -3.24 -19.55 -10.16
N SER A 29 -2.89 -19.19 -8.93
CA SER A 29 -2.83 -20.09 -7.78
C SER A 29 -4.21 -20.55 -7.26
N ARG A 30 -5.30 -19.98 -7.80
CA ARG A 30 -6.70 -20.28 -7.44
C ARG A 30 -7.00 -20.03 -5.95
N CYS A 31 -8.22 -20.33 -5.51
CA CYS A 31 -8.58 -20.17 -4.11
C CYS A 31 -7.69 -21.05 -3.19
N PRO A 32 -7.06 -20.48 -2.14
CA PRO A 32 -6.20 -21.26 -1.24
C PRO A 32 -6.94 -22.41 -0.53
N GLY A 33 -8.22 -22.23 -0.22
CA GLY A 33 -9.05 -23.21 0.48
C GLY A 33 -9.60 -24.31 -0.42
N CYS A 34 -10.35 -23.96 -1.48
CA CYS A 34 -11.07 -24.93 -2.31
C CYS A 34 -10.53 -25.09 -3.73
N LYS A 35 -9.47 -24.37 -4.11
CA LYS A 35 -8.89 -24.36 -5.48
C LYS A 35 -9.85 -23.93 -6.60
N GLY A 36 -10.97 -23.32 -6.23
CA GLY A 36 -11.93 -22.74 -7.18
C GLY A 36 -11.39 -21.53 -7.94
N PRO A 37 -12.07 -21.15 -9.04
CA PRO A 37 -11.69 -19.99 -9.82
C PRO A 37 -11.82 -18.70 -9.01
N LEU A 38 -10.92 -17.76 -9.29
CA LEU A 38 -10.91 -16.44 -8.65
C LEU A 38 -11.45 -15.39 -9.63
N HIS A 39 -12.58 -14.78 -9.26
CA HIS A 39 -13.24 -13.70 -9.98
C HIS A 39 -12.83 -12.35 -9.41
N VAL A 40 -12.73 -11.33 -10.26
CA VAL A 40 -12.35 -9.97 -9.84
C VAL A 40 -13.39 -9.45 -8.85
N GLY A 41 -12.89 -9.00 -7.71
CA GLY A 41 -13.69 -8.45 -6.62
C GLY A 41 -12.89 -7.34 -5.95
N ASP A 42 -12.49 -6.33 -6.71
CA ASP A 42 -11.63 -5.26 -6.22
C ASP A 42 -12.28 -4.43 -5.10
N PHE A 43 -11.48 -3.96 -4.16
CA PHE A 43 -11.95 -3.10 -3.07
C PHE A 43 -11.80 -1.63 -3.43
N PRO A 44 -12.87 -0.82 -3.32
CA PRO A 44 -12.76 0.63 -3.52
C PRO A 44 -11.84 1.24 -2.44
N ARG A 45 -11.06 2.24 -2.85
CA ARG A 45 -10.10 2.99 -2.03
C ARG A 45 -10.29 4.49 -2.27
N LYS A 46 -9.85 5.28 -1.29
CA LYS A 46 -9.75 6.74 -1.39
C LYS A 46 -8.27 7.12 -1.24
N PRO A 47 -7.45 6.97 -2.30
CA PRO A 47 -6.01 7.09 -2.17
C PRO A 47 -5.59 8.52 -1.85
N ARG A 48 -4.66 8.64 -0.90
CA ARG A 48 -4.00 9.89 -0.52
C ARG A 48 -2.49 9.74 -0.65
N GLY A 49 -1.81 10.80 -1.07
CA GLY A 49 -0.36 10.81 -1.25
C GLY A 49 0.15 10.18 -2.53
N CYS A 50 -0.61 10.35 -3.61
CA CYS A 50 -0.18 10.12 -4.97
C CYS A 50 -0.52 11.34 -5.85
N PRO A 51 0.18 11.52 -6.99
CA PRO A 51 -0.20 12.52 -7.99
C PRO A 51 -1.66 12.37 -8.43
N ALA A 52 -2.29 13.49 -8.80
CA ALA A 52 -3.68 13.48 -9.28
C ALA A 52 -3.85 12.61 -10.54
N SER A 53 -2.84 12.58 -11.41
CA SER A 53 -2.83 11.82 -12.67
C SER A 53 -2.92 10.30 -12.51
N VAL A 54 -2.59 9.75 -11.34
CA VAL A 54 -2.65 8.30 -11.05
C VAL A 54 -3.71 7.97 -9.99
N ARG A 55 -4.49 8.96 -9.55
CA ARG A 55 -5.45 8.79 -8.46
C ARG A 55 -6.50 7.73 -8.79
N GLU A 56 -6.95 7.68 -10.03
CA GLU A 56 -7.94 6.68 -10.48
C GLU A 56 -7.35 5.27 -10.49
N GLU A 57 -6.10 5.10 -10.92
CA GLU A 57 -5.40 3.80 -10.89
C GLU A 57 -5.29 3.24 -9.45
N TYR A 58 -5.30 4.13 -8.46
CA TYR A 58 -5.25 3.82 -7.02
C TYR A 58 -6.63 3.85 -6.34
N SER A 59 -7.72 4.11 -7.08
CA SER A 59 -9.09 4.12 -6.56
C SER A 59 -9.59 2.72 -6.18
N ARG A 60 -8.85 1.67 -6.57
CA ARG A 60 -9.15 0.27 -6.28
C ARG A 60 -7.92 -0.49 -5.82
N ARG A 61 -8.13 -1.42 -4.88
CA ARG A 61 -7.16 -2.45 -4.51
C ARG A 61 -7.57 -3.77 -5.15
N LEU A 62 -6.64 -4.35 -5.91
CA LEU A 62 -6.82 -5.64 -6.55
C LEU A 62 -7.18 -6.72 -5.52
N SER A 63 -8.26 -7.43 -5.77
CA SER A 63 -8.76 -8.49 -4.89
C SER A 63 -9.69 -9.42 -5.66
N PHE A 64 -9.89 -10.61 -5.12
CA PHE A 64 -10.67 -11.66 -5.75
C PHE A 64 -11.67 -12.29 -4.79
N THR A 65 -12.74 -12.83 -5.35
CA THR A 65 -13.71 -13.70 -4.68
C THR A 65 -13.71 -15.06 -5.37
N CYS A 66 -13.71 -16.13 -4.58
CA CYS A 66 -13.80 -17.49 -5.12
C CYS A 66 -15.21 -17.79 -5.64
N GLY A 67 -15.32 -18.36 -6.84
CA GLY A 67 -16.63 -18.75 -7.41
C GLY A 67 -17.27 -20.01 -6.81
N TRP A 68 -16.64 -20.68 -5.84
CA TRP A 68 -17.17 -21.90 -5.21
C TRP A 68 -17.49 -21.74 -3.73
N CYS A 69 -16.65 -21.03 -2.97
CA CYS A 69 -16.83 -20.87 -1.52
C CYS A 69 -16.97 -19.42 -1.08
N ASP A 70 -17.05 -18.47 -2.02
CA ASP A 70 -17.13 -17.02 -1.77
C ASP A 70 -15.99 -16.41 -0.93
N ALA A 71 -14.98 -17.21 -0.58
CA ALA A 71 -13.84 -16.74 0.18
C ALA A 71 -13.06 -15.70 -0.62
N ARG A 72 -12.61 -14.64 0.07
CA ARG A 72 -11.81 -13.58 -0.56
C ARG A 72 -10.33 -13.89 -0.53
N THR A 73 -9.67 -13.60 -1.65
CA THR A 73 -8.23 -13.64 -1.78
C THR A 73 -7.74 -12.26 -2.16
N THR A 74 -7.01 -11.60 -1.26
CA THR A 74 -6.44 -10.27 -1.53
C THR A 74 -4.92 -10.39 -1.61
N PRO A 75 -4.32 -10.22 -2.79
CA PRO A 75 -2.88 -10.29 -2.96
C PRO A 75 -2.12 -9.28 -2.09
N ALA A 76 -0.82 -9.56 -1.91
CA ALA A 76 0.13 -8.59 -1.41
C ALA A 76 0.13 -7.34 -2.31
N SER A 77 0.46 -6.19 -1.73
CA SER A 77 0.47 -4.94 -2.50
C SER A 77 1.55 -4.00 -1.99
N VAL A 78 2.33 -3.45 -2.91
CA VAL A 78 3.30 -2.38 -2.64
C VAL A 78 2.65 -1.00 -2.65
N ARG A 79 1.42 -0.88 -3.17
CA ARG A 79 0.66 0.38 -3.20
C ARG A 79 -0.03 0.70 -1.87
N PHE A 80 -0.58 -0.30 -1.18
CA PHE A 80 -1.41 -0.09 0.01
C PHE A 80 -0.87 -0.81 1.24
N LEU A 81 -0.73 -0.05 2.34
CA LEU A 81 -0.45 -0.60 3.66
C LEU A 81 -1.77 -0.91 4.40
N GLY A 82 -2.26 -2.14 4.24
CA GLY A 82 -3.49 -2.60 4.91
C GLY A 82 -4.73 -1.77 4.56
N ARG A 83 -5.47 -1.32 5.58
CA ARG A 83 -6.70 -0.52 5.43
C ARG A 83 -6.48 1.00 5.36
N ARG A 84 -5.22 1.46 5.32
CA ARG A 84 -4.92 2.90 5.35
C ARG A 84 -5.21 3.58 4.01
N VAL A 85 -5.72 4.81 4.07
CA VAL A 85 -6.04 5.63 2.89
C VAL A 85 -4.80 6.20 2.20
N TYR A 86 -3.67 6.27 2.89
CA TYR A 86 -2.41 6.76 2.32
C TYR A 86 -1.67 5.64 1.58
N VAL A 87 -1.12 5.97 0.42
CA VAL A 87 -0.24 5.08 -0.34
C VAL A 87 0.98 4.72 0.51
N ALA A 88 1.41 3.47 0.44
CA ALA A 88 2.44 2.92 1.32
C ALA A 88 3.75 3.73 1.26
N VAL A 89 4.19 4.12 0.06
CA VAL A 89 5.42 4.92 -0.11
C VAL A 89 5.35 6.28 0.57
N ALA A 90 4.20 6.97 0.52
CA ALA A 90 4.02 8.25 1.21
C ALA A 90 4.18 8.08 2.74
N LEU A 91 3.64 6.99 3.30
CA LEU A 91 3.82 6.67 4.72
C LEU A 91 5.30 6.35 5.05
N MET A 92 5.98 5.58 4.20
CA MET A 92 7.39 5.22 4.40
C MET A 92 8.29 6.46 4.40
N LEU A 93 8.11 7.37 3.44
CA LEU A 93 8.91 8.59 3.33
C LEU A 93 8.67 9.54 4.50
N LEU A 94 7.44 9.69 4.98
CA LEU A 94 7.11 10.50 6.16
C LEU A 94 7.68 9.95 7.47
N CYS A 95 7.90 8.63 7.55
CA CYS A 95 8.39 7.98 8.76
C CYS A 95 9.91 7.96 8.92
N ARG A 96 10.68 8.51 7.95
CA ARG A 96 12.14 8.70 8.05
C ARG A 96 12.52 9.65 9.20
N PRO A 97 13.68 9.51 9.87
CA PRO A 97 14.15 10.42 10.94
C PRO A 97 13.97 11.90 10.61
N ALA A 98 13.69 12.72 11.64
CA ALA A 98 13.17 14.06 11.47
C ALA A 98 14.16 14.89 10.66
N SER A 99 13.73 15.29 9.47
CA SER A 99 14.49 16.12 8.54
C SER A 99 13.53 17.19 8.02
N SER A 100 14.06 18.31 7.54
CA SER A 100 13.27 19.36 6.87
C SER A 100 12.35 18.79 5.78
N ALA A 101 12.80 17.72 5.10
CA ALA A 101 12.01 16.99 4.11
C ALA A 101 10.72 16.36 4.67
N ALA A 102 10.70 15.87 5.92
CA ALA A 102 9.51 15.26 6.52
C ALA A 102 8.40 16.28 6.81
N TYR A 103 8.78 17.52 7.16
CA TYR A 103 7.83 18.62 7.36
C TYR A 103 7.29 19.14 6.03
N ALA A 104 8.15 19.30 5.03
CA ALA A 104 7.74 19.66 3.66
C ALA A 104 6.75 18.62 3.07
N LEU A 105 7.00 17.34 3.33
CA LEU A 105 6.11 16.24 2.93
C LEU A 105 4.75 16.25 3.64
N GLY A 106 4.70 16.69 4.91
CA GLY A 106 3.44 16.85 5.65
C GLY A 106 2.51 17.87 4.98
N GLY A 107 3.07 19.01 4.54
CA GLY A 107 2.35 20.02 3.76
C GLY A 107 1.85 19.48 2.42
N LEU A 108 2.70 18.74 1.70
CA LEU A 108 2.38 18.15 0.39
C LEU A 108 1.22 17.14 0.44
N LEU A 109 1.11 16.44 1.56
CA LEU A 109 0.11 15.40 1.78
C LEU A 109 -1.16 15.93 2.49
N SER A 110 -1.21 17.25 2.74
CA SER A 110 -2.24 17.91 3.55
C SER A 110 -2.46 17.22 4.90
N ALA A 111 -1.39 16.67 5.48
CA ALA A 111 -1.42 15.95 6.74
C ALA A 111 -0.91 16.86 7.87
N SER A 112 -1.69 16.97 8.95
CA SER A 112 -1.26 17.78 10.10
C SER A 112 0.05 17.26 10.72
N ALA A 113 0.85 18.16 11.30
CA ALA A 113 2.07 17.78 12.01
C ALA A 113 1.81 16.74 13.12
N ARG A 114 0.65 16.83 13.79
CA ARG A 114 0.20 15.85 14.80
C ARG A 114 -0.04 14.46 14.17
N THR A 115 -0.65 14.41 12.98
CA THR A 115 -0.87 13.17 12.23
C THR A 115 0.46 12.53 11.83
N VAL A 116 1.40 13.32 11.33
CA VAL A 116 2.75 12.85 10.95
C VAL A 116 3.49 12.31 12.18
N LYS A 117 3.49 13.03 13.32
CA LYS A 117 4.09 12.57 14.57
C LYS A 117 3.49 11.24 15.04
N ARG A 118 2.16 11.10 14.98
CA ARG A 118 1.47 9.85 15.35
C ARG A 118 1.89 8.69 14.46
N TRP A 119 2.02 8.90 13.15
CA TRP A 119 2.45 7.85 12.23
C TRP A 119 3.90 7.44 12.45
N ARG A 120 4.79 8.39 12.72
CA ARG A 120 6.19 8.12 13.07
C ARG A 120 6.30 7.27 14.33
N ASN A 121 5.57 7.64 15.37
CA ASN A 121 5.53 6.88 16.61
C ASN A 121 5.02 5.45 16.36
N TRP A 122 3.94 5.30 15.58
CA TRP A 122 3.42 3.99 15.21
C TRP A 122 4.44 3.18 14.41
N TRP A 123 5.12 3.78 13.44
CA TRP A 123 6.13 3.10 12.62
C TRP A 123 7.33 2.62 13.46
N GLN A 124 7.80 3.47 14.38
CA GLN A 124 8.95 3.14 15.21
C GLN A 124 8.62 2.14 16.34
N LYS A 125 7.40 2.16 16.89
CA LYS A 125 7.06 1.39 18.08
C LYS A 125 6.11 0.22 17.82
N ASP A 126 5.07 0.45 17.03
CA ASP A 126 3.96 -0.51 16.88
C ASP A 126 4.13 -1.40 15.65
N PHE A 127 4.61 -0.84 14.53
CA PHE A 127 4.81 -1.61 13.29
C PHE A 127 5.75 -2.79 13.52
N GLN A 128 6.83 -2.56 14.27
CA GLN A 128 7.80 -3.61 14.62
C GLN A 128 7.18 -4.75 15.44
N ARG A 129 6.05 -4.50 16.11
CA ARG A 129 5.31 -5.51 16.90
C ARG A 129 4.24 -6.23 16.08
N THR A 130 3.98 -5.80 14.84
CA THR A 130 2.95 -6.46 14.02
C THR A 130 3.40 -7.85 13.58
N ALA A 131 2.48 -8.81 13.55
CA ALA A 131 2.75 -10.18 13.07
C ALA A 131 3.36 -10.19 11.65
N PHE A 132 2.99 -9.22 10.82
CA PHE A 132 3.62 -9.01 9.51
C PHE A 132 5.11 -8.71 9.61
N TRP A 133 5.54 -7.72 10.40
CA TRP A 133 6.97 -7.39 10.52
C TRP A 133 7.73 -8.56 11.15
N GLN A 134 7.14 -9.20 12.15
CA GLN A 134 7.71 -10.36 12.82
C GLN A 134 8.04 -11.50 11.85
N SER A 135 7.17 -11.78 10.88
CA SER A 135 7.37 -12.86 9.91
C SER A 135 8.37 -12.54 8.79
N VAL A 136 8.73 -11.27 8.58
CA VAL A 136 9.63 -10.86 7.49
C VAL A 136 10.94 -10.24 7.97
N ARG A 137 11.10 -9.90 9.25
CA ARG A 137 12.28 -9.16 9.73
C ARG A 137 13.59 -9.91 9.51
N GLU A 138 13.58 -11.24 9.54
CA GLU A 138 14.80 -12.05 9.38
C GLU A 138 15.32 -12.05 7.94
N ARG A 139 14.53 -11.50 6.99
CA ARG A 139 14.89 -11.37 5.57
C ARG A 139 15.58 -10.04 5.25
N PHE A 140 15.74 -9.14 6.23
CA PHE A 140 16.29 -7.79 6.08
C PHE A 140 17.30 -7.48 7.19
#